data_AF-A0A8J4BKP7-F1
#
_entry.id   AF-A0A8J4BKP7-F1
#
_cell.length_a   1.000
_cell.length_b   1.000
_cell.length_c   1.000
_cell.angle_alpha   90.00
_cell.angle_beta   90.00
_cell.angle_gamma   90.00
#
_symmetry.space_group_name_H-M   'P 1'
#
loop_
_entity.id
_entity.type
_entity.pdbx_description
1 polymer ?
#
loop_
_entity_poly.entity_id
_entity_poly.type
_entity_poly.pdbx_seq_one_letter_code
_entity_poly.pdbx_strand_id
1 'polypeptide(L)'
;MINLEMGAIAVAVLLLISTSGGYAQLKNNRNKNGVRLQGGTGPMGRIELSSLNSWFNNGSAPAVKPAWNSVCDRDFDDELAQIMCVMLGYSYGRKAYDPKLNYRKDPDPDARIGKIFCTQLFQTSRGLRGVTTETTTTLSETTIGSRSSRGLISNRDPRVARSLFEPLRGTLNSPSKAPYMCTFRAGSCDSRGPLAGVQCSHTPLPPAPPPPPAPTPPPMPPTPAFPPPSSYIKLVGGRPVDRPGEDVEPNLACDGEVDCGSFGRLELKVPSTSESNTTNWAPVCAIEDPVMAMSVSYIACMQLFDWPDPRAGIIVMVPELNPAFKVPTGPVSSSSHFNPTKYNSWINITGGGPEPFMPEKVQEFKYTISTTPCRSLLAVQCQVFNAM
;
A
#
# COMPACT_ATOMS: atom_id res chain seq x y z
N MET A 1 3.51 77.00 27.08
CA MET A 1 4.31 76.34 26.01
C MET A 1 4.98 75.09 26.55
N ILE A 2 4.18 74.18 27.08
CA ILE A 2 4.51 72.79 27.42
C ILE A 2 3.23 72.04 27.04
N ASN A 3 3.31 70.84 26.44
CA ASN A 3 2.19 69.94 26.08
C ASN A 3 1.81 69.82 24.59
N LEU A 4 2.78 69.75 23.67
CA LEU A 4 2.52 69.07 22.39
C LEU A 4 3.48 67.91 22.09
N GLU A 5 4.69 67.87 22.66
CA GLU A 5 5.65 66.79 22.35
C GLU A 5 5.41 65.47 23.11
N MET A 6 4.78 65.49 24.30
CA MET A 6 4.52 64.25 25.05
C MET A 6 3.39 63.38 24.45
N GLY A 7 2.53 63.95 23.59
CA GLY A 7 1.47 63.18 22.92
C GLY A 7 1.98 62.27 21.80
N ALA A 8 2.98 62.72 21.05
CA ALA A 8 3.52 61.97 19.91
C ALA A 8 4.31 60.73 20.34
N ILE A 9 5.07 60.82 21.44
CA ILE A 9 5.85 59.70 21.98
C ILE A 9 4.93 58.61 22.57
N ALA A 10 3.84 58.99 23.24
CA ALA A 10 2.89 58.03 23.80
C ALA A 10 2.16 57.24 22.70
N VAL A 11 1.78 57.87 21.59
CA VAL A 11 1.15 57.20 20.44
C VAL A 11 2.13 56.28 19.71
N ALA A 12 3.40 56.69 19.56
CA ALA A 12 4.44 55.84 18.96
C ALA A 12 4.74 54.60 19.82
N VAL A 13 4.77 54.73 21.15
CA VAL A 13 4.98 53.59 22.08
C VAL A 13 3.76 52.67 22.11
N LEU A 14 2.52 53.18 22.05
CA LEU A 14 1.31 52.36 21.96
C LEU A 14 1.21 51.60 20.62
N LEU A 15 1.64 52.20 19.51
CA LEU A 15 1.74 51.50 18.22
C LEU A 15 2.80 50.39 18.24
N LEU A 16 3.95 50.60 18.90
CA LEU A 16 5.00 49.58 19.03
C LEU A 16 4.64 48.42 19.98
N ILE A 17 3.79 48.66 20.99
CA ILE A 17 3.29 47.60 21.88
C ILE A 17 2.16 46.79 21.20
N SER A 18 1.37 47.41 20.32
CA SER A 18 0.29 46.72 19.60
C SER A 18 0.78 45.76 18.50
N THR A 19 1.99 45.95 17.95
CA THR A 19 2.55 45.07 16.91
C THR A 19 3.42 43.93 17.44
N SER A 20 3.87 44.01 18.70
CA SER A 20 4.72 42.98 19.33
C SER A 20 3.93 41.91 20.11
N GLY A 21 2.69 42.21 20.52
CA GLY A 21 1.82 41.27 21.26
C GLY A 21 0.98 40.31 20.40
N GLY A 22 0.70 40.65 19.13
CA GLY A 22 -0.16 39.84 18.24
C GLY A 22 0.54 38.64 17.59
N TYR A 23 1.86 38.69 17.43
CA TYR A 23 2.65 37.63 16.80
C TYR A 23 3.08 36.51 17.77
N ALA A 24 3.08 36.76 19.08
CA ALA A 24 3.44 35.76 20.09
C ALA A 24 2.34 34.69 20.34
N GLN A 25 1.15 34.88 19.76
CA GLN A 25 0.00 33.98 19.92
C GLN A 25 -0.44 33.29 18.62
N LEU A 26 0.25 33.51 17.50
CA LEU A 26 0.26 32.51 16.42
C LEU A 26 1.14 31.36 16.90
N LYS A 27 0.64 30.60 17.88
CA LYS A 27 1.21 29.30 18.24
C LYS A 27 1.19 28.49 16.96
N ASN A 28 2.34 28.44 16.29
CA ASN A 28 2.57 27.61 15.12
C ASN A 28 2.29 26.18 15.56
N ASN A 29 1.05 25.73 15.33
CA ASN A 29 0.63 24.39 15.69
C ASN A 29 1.23 23.44 14.66
N ARG A 30 2.53 23.18 14.80
CA ARG A 30 3.28 22.31 13.90
C ARG A 30 3.26 20.86 14.35
N ASN A 31 2.64 20.56 15.49
CA ASN A 31 2.42 19.21 15.97
C ASN A 31 1.17 19.19 16.86
N LYS A 32 0.12 18.49 16.42
CA LYS A 32 -1.13 18.34 17.16
C LYS A 32 -1.92 17.15 16.62
N ASN A 33 -2.66 16.48 17.50
CA ASN A 33 -3.58 15.39 17.13
C ASN A 33 -2.94 14.29 16.27
N GLY A 34 -1.67 13.98 16.52
CA GLY A 34 -0.92 12.98 15.78
C GLY A 34 -0.44 13.40 14.39
N VAL A 35 -0.65 14.66 14.00
CA VAL A 35 -0.18 15.28 12.74
C VAL A 35 0.93 16.27 13.06
N ARG A 36 1.99 16.33 12.24
CA ARG A 36 3.01 17.37 12.34
C ARG A 36 3.47 17.90 10.98
N LEU A 37 4.05 19.10 11.00
CA LEU A 37 4.73 19.74 9.88
C LEU A 37 6.25 19.64 10.05
N GLN A 38 6.92 18.95 9.14
CA GLN A 38 8.38 18.83 9.09
C GLN A 38 8.97 19.64 7.93
N GLY A 39 10.04 20.40 8.21
CA GLY A 39 10.62 21.35 7.25
C GLY A 39 9.71 22.55 6.93
N GLY A 40 10.18 23.48 6.09
CA GLY A 40 9.42 24.68 5.73
C GLY A 40 9.40 25.75 6.83
N THR A 41 8.60 26.79 6.63
CA THR A 41 8.50 27.93 7.55
C THR A 41 7.03 28.19 7.95
N GLY A 42 6.82 28.64 9.20
CA GLY A 42 5.49 29.02 9.70
C GLY A 42 4.46 27.88 9.62
N PRO A 43 3.29 28.08 8.98
CA PRO A 43 2.24 27.07 8.84
C PRO A 43 2.39 26.20 7.57
N MET A 44 3.55 26.23 6.92
CA MET A 44 3.87 25.40 5.76
C MET A 44 4.89 24.32 6.14
N GLY A 45 4.72 23.11 5.59
CA GLY A 45 5.67 22.01 5.79
C GLY A 45 5.19 20.70 5.17
N ARG A 46 6.07 19.69 5.19
CA ARG A 46 5.72 18.31 4.84
C ARG A 46 4.88 17.69 5.95
N ILE A 47 3.84 16.95 5.58
CA ILE A 47 2.99 16.23 6.54
C ILE A 47 3.68 14.94 6.97
N GLU A 48 3.76 14.76 8.29
CA GLU A 48 4.11 13.50 8.92
C GLU A 48 3.03 13.13 9.93
N LEU A 49 2.66 11.84 9.97
CA LEU A 49 1.67 11.32 10.91
C LEU A 49 2.32 10.38 11.90
N SER A 50 1.71 10.29 13.07
CA SER A 50 2.13 9.37 14.12
C SER A 50 1.11 8.27 14.37
N SER A 51 1.59 7.11 14.80
CA SER A 51 0.76 5.98 15.18
C SER A 51 1.40 5.16 16.28
N LEU A 52 0.55 4.47 17.04
CA LEU A 52 0.97 3.52 18.07
C LEU A 52 0.97 2.07 17.55
N ASN A 53 0.56 1.83 16.30
CA ASN A 53 0.55 0.49 15.72
C ASN A 53 1.98 -0.08 15.63
N SER A 54 2.18 -1.33 16.05
CA SER A 54 3.51 -1.95 16.18
C SER A 54 4.33 -1.96 14.89
N TRP A 55 3.70 -2.26 13.76
CA TRP A 55 4.32 -2.27 12.43
C TRP A 55 4.81 -0.87 11.99
N PHE A 56 4.24 0.18 12.56
CA PHE A 56 4.57 1.58 12.23
C PHE A 56 5.84 2.06 12.93
N ASN A 57 6.31 1.33 13.96
CA ASN A 57 7.42 1.71 14.83
C ASN A 57 8.74 0.95 14.50
N ASN A 58 8.91 0.45 13.26
CA ASN A 58 10.12 -0.24 12.78
C ASN A 58 10.68 -1.29 13.77
N GLY A 59 9.80 -2.10 14.38
CA GLY A 59 10.15 -3.30 15.15
C GLY A 59 11.04 -3.13 16.39
N SER A 60 11.46 -1.91 16.74
CA SER A 60 12.50 -1.67 17.75
C SER A 60 11.89 -1.08 19.02
N ALA A 61 11.58 -1.95 19.99
CA ALA A 61 11.13 -1.66 21.36
C ALA A 61 9.63 -1.34 21.57
N PRO A 62 9.05 -1.67 22.76
CA PRO A 62 7.72 -1.20 23.14
C PRO A 62 7.71 0.33 23.08
N ALA A 63 6.87 0.87 22.20
CA ALA A 63 6.88 2.28 21.81
C ALA A 63 6.55 3.20 22.99
N VAL A 64 7.57 3.60 23.75
CA VAL A 64 7.47 4.70 24.73
C VAL A 64 7.25 6.03 24.00
N LYS A 65 7.59 6.10 22.70
CA LYS A 65 7.41 7.29 21.86
C LYS A 65 6.76 6.88 20.53
N PRO A 66 5.76 7.64 20.05
CA PRO A 66 5.17 7.37 18.74
C PRO A 66 6.18 7.65 17.61
N ALA A 67 6.29 6.73 16.65
CA ALA A 67 7.02 6.98 15.41
C ALA A 67 6.28 7.99 14.53
N TRP A 68 7.00 8.61 13.61
CA TRP A 68 6.50 9.65 12.71
C TRP A 68 6.92 9.33 11.29
N ASN A 69 5.95 9.16 10.41
CA ASN A 69 6.20 8.77 9.03
C ASN A 69 5.64 9.80 8.06
N SER A 70 6.31 9.95 6.92
CA SER A 70 5.87 10.84 5.85
C SER A 70 4.69 10.26 5.08
N VAL A 71 3.82 11.15 4.62
CA VAL A 71 2.69 10.81 3.74
C VAL A 71 3.12 10.92 2.28
N CYS A 72 2.77 9.92 1.48
CA CYS A 72 2.96 9.94 0.04
C CYS A 72 2.06 11.00 -0.60
N ASP A 73 2.57 11.69 -1.61
CA ASP A 73 1.76 12.68 -2.34
C ASP A 73 0.65 12.06 -3.19
N ARG A 74 0.85 10.80 -3.60
CA ARG A 74 -0.13 9.99 -4.33
C ARG A 74 -1.38 9.82 -3.46
N ASP A 75 -2.54 10.19 -4.01
CA ASP A 75 -3.84 10.21 -3.33
C ASP A 75 -3.97 11.23 -2.18
N PHE A 76 -3.05 12.19 -2.08
CA PHE A 76 -3.16 13.31 -1.14
C PHE A 76 -3.59 14.57 -1.89
N ASP A 77 -4.84 14.99 -1.68
CA ASP A 77 -5.48 16.12 -2.33
C ASP A 77 -5.70 17.32 -1.38
N ASP A 78 -6.35 18.38 -1.89
CA ASP A 78 -6.66 19.58 -1.11
C ASP A 78 -7.66 19.32 0.03
N GLU A 79 -8.57 18.35 -0.12
CA GLU A 79 -9.53 17.97 0.92
C GLU A 79 -8.80 17.34 2.11
N LEU A 80 -7.91 16.38 1.85
CA LEU A 80 -7.05 15.81 2.88
C LEU A 80 -6.12 16.87 3.48
N ALA A 81 -5.56 17.78 2.68
CA ALA A 81 -4.75 18.88 3.19
C ALA A 81 -5.53 19.78 4.17
N GLN A 82 -6.78 20.12 3.83
CA GLN A 82 -7.69 20.87 4.69
C GLN A 82 -7.93 20.13 6.01
N ILE A 83 -8.22 18.82 5.96
CA ILE A 83 -8.41 18.00 7.17
C ILE A 83 -7.14 18.01 8.04
N MET A 84 -5.96 17.82 7.44
CA MET A 84 -4.69 17.83 8.18
C MET A 84 -4.43 19.19 8.85
N CYS A 85 -4.73 20.30 8.17
CA CYS A 85 -4.62 21.62 8.75
C CYS A 85 -5.61 21.86 9.90
N VAL A 86 -6.84 21.34 9.80
CA VAL A 86 -7.82 21.36 10.92
C VAL A 86 -7.35 20.52 12.09
N MET A 87 -6.74 19.36 11.83
CA MET A 87 -6.12 18.52 12.86
C MET A 87 -4.97 19.24 13.56
N LEU A 88 -4.22 20.06 12.83
CA LEU A 88 -3.21 20.96 13.40
C LEU A 88 -3.84 22.17 14.14
N GLY A 89 -5.14 22.46 13.96
CA GLY A 89 -5.83 23.56 14.62
C GLY A 89 -5.89 24.86 13.81
N TYR A 90 -5.61 24.78 12.51
CA TYR A 90 -5.88 25.86 11.56
C TYR A 90 -7.31 25.76 11.01
N SER A 91 -7.81 26.85 10.43
CA SER A 91 -9.16 26.89 9.86
C SER A 91 -9.16 26.51 8.37
N TYR A 92 -8.05 26.76 7.68
CA TYR A 92 -7.87 26.56 6.25
C TYR A 92 -6.57 25.80 5.98
N GLY A 93 -6.58 24.98 4.93
CA GLY A 93 -5.46 24.21 4.45
C GLY A 93 -5.57 23.95 2.97
N ARG A 94 -4.44 23.88 2.30
CA ARG A 94 -4.33 23.40 0.93
C ARG A 94 -3.04 22.62 0.75
N LYS A 95 -3.00 21.78 -0.28
CA LYS A 95 -1.80 21.12 -0.72
C LYS A 95 -0.77 22.16 -1.16
N ALA A 96 0.47 21.96 -0.74
CA ALA A 96 1.58 22.83 -1.09
C ALA A 96 2.66 22.02 -1.81
N TYR A 97 3.16 22.58 -2.90
CA TYR A 97 4.29 22.03 -3.64
C TYR A 97 5.52 22.92 -3.45
N ASP A 98 6.51 22.38 -2.76
CA ASP A 98 7.86 22.91 -2.64
C ASP A 98 8.82 21.72 -2.74
N PRO A 99 9.68 21.64 -3.78
CA PRO A 99 10.62 20.54 -3.94
C PRO A 99 11.45 20.23 -2.69
N LYS A 100 11.74 21.22 -1.83
CA LYS A 100 12.48 21.03 -0.56
C LYS A 100 11.65 20.33 0.52
N LEU A 101 10.32 20.38 0.42
CA LEU A 101 9.38 19.73 1.32
C LEU A 101 8.98 18.35 0.80
N ASN A 102 8.61 18.29 -0.48
CA ASN A 102 8.06 17.10 -1.13
C ASN A 102 9.15 16.06 -1.46
N TYR A 103 10.42 16.48 -1.59
CA TYR A 103 11.53 15.57 -1.80
C TYR A 103 12.54 15.58 -0.66
N ARG A 104 12.98 14.39 -0.25
CA ARG A 104 14.06 14.21 0.72
C ARG A 104 15.39 14.07 0.00
N LYS A 105 16.44 14.67 0.56
CA LYS A 105 17.81 14.53 0.07
C LYS A 105 18.32 13.11 0.27
N ASP A 106 18.06 12.55 1.45
CA ASP A 106 18.50 11.22 1.84
C ASP A 106 17.29 10.27 1.89
N PRO A 107 17.43 9.04 1.34
CA PRO A 107 16.38 8.03 1.41
C PRO A 107 16.16 7.65 2.88
N ASP A 108 14.90 7.64 3.29
CA ASP A 108 14.51 7.19 4.63
C ASP A 108 13.90 5.79 4.52
N PRO A 109 14.45 4.78 5.23
CA PRO A 109 13.89 3.43 5.24
C PRO A 109 12.52 3.34 5.95
N ASP A 110 12.08 4.41 6.62
CA ASP A 110 10.83 4.43 7.37
C ASP A 110 9.59 4.14 6.51
N ALA A 111 8.63 3.43 7.12
CA ALA A 111 7.37 3.05 6.49
C ALA A 111 6.60 4.28 6.04
N ARG A 112 6.22 4.38 4.78
CA ARG A 112 5.48 5.54 4.26
C ARG A 112 4.00 5.35 4.44
N ILE A 113 3.29 6.45 4.62
CA ILE A 113 1.83 6.44 4.68
C ILE A 113 1.29 6.69 3.27
N GLY A 114 0.50 5.76 2.77
CA GLY A 114 -0.20 5.91 1.50
C GLY A 114 -1.57 6.52 1.73
N LYS A 115 -2.60 5.83 1.23
CA LYS A 115 -3.99 6.29 1.31
C LYS A 115 -4.45 6.52 2.75
N ILE A 116 -5.02 7.69 2.99
CA ILE A 116 -5.57 8.13 4.27
C ILE A 116 -7.10 8.18 4.17
N PHE A 117 -7.77 7.72 5.22
CA PHE A 117 -9.22 7.79 5.36
C PHE A 117 -9.54 8.48 6.68
N CYS A 118 -10.20 9.63 6.62
CA CYS A 118 -10.61 10.38 7.81
C CYS A 118 -12.13 10.43 7.91
N THR A 119 -12.64 10.25 9.12
CA THR A 119 -14.05 10.43 9.44
C THR A 119 -14.16 11.55 10.46
N GLN A 120 -15.04 12.52 10.17
CA GLN A 120 -15.31 13.60 11.12
C GLN A 120 -15.99 13.01 12.36
N LEU A 121 -15.43 13.27 13.53
CA LEU A 121 -16.09 12.93 14.78
C LEU A 121 -17.12 14.03 15.03
N PHE A 122 -18.40 13.66 15.11
CA PHE A 122 -19.50 14.61 15.33
C PHE A 122 -19.20 15.50 16.53
N GLN A 123 -18.70 16.70 16.26
CA GLN A 123 -18.70 17.77 17.23
C GLN A 123 -20.12 18.28 17.25
N THR A 124 -20.76 18.22 18.42
CA THR A 124 -22.04 18.84 18.68
C THR A 124 -21.92 20.33 18.37
N SER A 125 -22.31 20.68 17.13
CA SER A 125 -22.74 22.01 16.68
C SER A 125 -21.86 23.20 17.07
N ARG A 126 -20.90 23.56 16.21
CA ARG A 126 -20.60 24.96 15.82
C ARG A 126 -19.70 25.01 14.57
N GLY A 127 -20.36 25.05 13.41
CA GLY A 127 -19.92 25.59 12.12
C GLY A 127 -18.45 25.47 11.69
N LEU A 128 -18.12 24.39 10.96
CA LEU A 128 -17.03 24.44 9.99
C LEU A 128 -17.51 25.23 8.76
N ARG A 129 -17.19 26.52 8.71
CA ARG A 129 -17.40 27.38 7.54
C ARG A 129 -16.18 27.24 6.63
N GLY A 130 -16.29 26.49 5.54
CA GLY A 130 -15.22 26.41 4.54
C GLY A 130 -15.11 25.10 3.76
N VAL A 131 -15.80 24.03 4.18
CA VAL A 131 -15.95 22.83 3.35
C VAL A 131 -17.25 22.98 2.56
N THR A 132 -17.15 23.29 1.28
CA THR A 132 -18.27 23.12 0.35
C THR A 132 -18.60 21.63 0.33
N THR A 133 -19.75 21.26 0.88
CA THR A 133 -20.37 19.96 0.65
C THR A 133 -20.78 19.89 -0.82
N GLU A 134 -19.83 19.69 -1.72
CA GLU A 134 -20.11 19.25 -3.08
C GLU A 134 -20.17 17.73 -3.10
N THR A 135 -21.40 17.23 -3.15
CA THR A 135 -21.82 15.96 -3.75
C THR A 135 -20.87 14.77 -3.54
N THR A 136 -20.96 14.15 -2.36
CA THR A 136 -20.66 12.72 -2.26
C THR A 136 -21.64 11.99 -3.19
N THR A 137 -21.12 11.44 -4.28
CA THR A 137 -21.82 10.52 -5.17
C THR A 137 -22.43 9.41 -4.30
N THR A 138 -23.75 9.33 -4.31
CA THR A 138 -24.55 8.29 -3.68
C THR A 138 -24.12 6.93 -4.22
N LEU A 139 -23.27 6.21 -3.48
CA LEU A 139 -23.21 4.76 -3.54
C LEU A 139 -24.36 4.23 -2.69
N SER A 140 -25.23 3.46 -3.35
CA SER A 140 -26.49 2.91 -2.86
C SER A 140 -26.45 2.46 -1.40
N GLU A 141 -27.44 2.94 -0.64
CA GLU A 141 -27.84 2.38 0.65
C GLU A 141 -28.17 0.90 0.49
N THR A 142 -27.25 0.03 0.90
CA THR A 142 -27.63 -1.30 1.34
C THR A 142 -28.10 -1.15 2.78
N THR A 143 -29.40 -1.30 3.00
CA THR A 143 -30.05 -1.25 4.31
C THR A 143 -29.43 -2.29 5.24
N ILE A 144 -28.49 -1.90 6.09
CA ILE A 144 -28.06 -2.71 7.24
C ILE A 144 -28.96 -2.33 8.40
N GLY A 145 -29.97 -3.18 8.62
CA GLY A 145 -30.79 -3.13 9.81
C GLY A 145 -29.91 -3.18 11.06
N SER A 146 -30.08 -2.17 11.90
CA SER A 146 -29.53 -2.09 13.25
C SER A 146 -30.04 -3.28 14.08
N ARG A 147 -29.28 -4.37 14.10
CA ARG A 147 -29.37 -5.39 15.15
C ARG A 147 -28.35 -5.03 16.22
N SER A 148 -28.87 -4.76 17.40
CA SER A 148 -28.13 -4.66 18.65
C SER A 148 -27.34 -5.94 18.88
N SER A 149 -26.07 -5.95 18.47
CA SER A 149 -25.12 -6.98 18.84
C SER A 149 -24.55 -6.61 20.21
N ARG A 150 -25.16 -7.18 21.26
CA ARG A 150 -24.48 -7.35 22.55
C ARG A 150 -23.12 -7.97 22.29
N GLY A 151 -22.07 -7.26 22.69
CA GLY A 151 -20.69 -7.67 22.52
C GLY A 151 -20.43 -9.02 23.17
N LEU A 152 -20.25 -10.04 22.33
CA LEU A 152 -19.39 -11.17 22.66
C LEU A 152 -17.97 -10.66 22.45
N ILE A 153 -17.35 -10.23 23.55
CA ILE A 153 -15.90 -10.06 23.65
C ILE A 153 -15.32 -11.48 23.47
N SER A 154 -15.05 -11.82 22.23
CA SER A 154 -14.30 -13.02 21.89
C SER A 154 -12.85 -12.73 22.26
N ASN A 155 -12.37 -13.34 23.34
CA ASN A 155 -10.96 -13.53 23.67
C ASN A 155 -10.29 -14.40 22.58
N ARG A 156 -10.22 -13.91 21.34
CA ARG A 156 -9.41 -14.50 20.27
C ARG A 156 -8.00 -13.94 20.39
N ASP A 157 -7.04 -14.85 20.50
CA ASP A 157 -5.60 -14.57 20.59
C ASP A 157 -5.20 -13.54 19.52
N PRO A 158 -4.53 -12.42 19.86
CA PRO A 158 -4.02 -11.47 18.87
C PRO A 158 -2.99 -12.07 17.88
N ARG A 159 -2.64 -13.35 18.05
CA ARG A 159 -1.87 -14.17 17.11
C ARG A 159 -2.69 -14.88 16.02
N VAL A 160 -4.02 -14.66 15.92
CA VAL A 160 -4.79 -15.10 14.74
C VAL A 160 -4.11 -14.51 13.51
N ALA A 161 -3.63 -15.40 12.63
CA ALA A 161 -2.88 -15.11 11.43
C ALA A 161 -3.50 -13.92 10.68
N ARG A 162 -2.83 -12.76 10.71
CA ARG A 162 -3.15 -11.67 9.78
C ARG A 162 -2.98 -12.24 8.38
N SER A 163 -3.95 -12.00 7.51
CA SER A 163 -3.71 -12.17 6.07
C SER A 163 -2.51 -11.28 5.74
N LEU A 164 -1.37 -11.90 5.41
CA LEU A 164 -0.08 -11.23 5.20
C LEU A 164 -0.10 -10.23 4.03
N PHE A 165 -1.23 -10.14 3.33
CA PHE A 165 -1.45 -9.32 2.16
C PHE A 165 -2.53 -8.26 2.37
N GLU A 166 -3.17 -8.19 3.54
CA GLU A 166 -3.90 -6.96 3.87
C GLU A 166 -2.87 -5.82 4.03
N PRO A 167 -3.00 -4.72 3.25
CA PRO A 167 -2.08 -3.59 3.38
C PRO A 167 -2.03 -3.15 4.84
N LEU A 168 -0.83 -3.04 5.40
CA LEU A 168 -0.66 -2.69 6.81
C LEU A 168 -1.47 -1.43 7.13
N ARG A 169 -2.49 -1.59 7.98
CA ARG A 169 -3.39 -0.51 8.38
C ARG A 169 -2.96 0.07 9.71
N GLY A 170 -2.98 1.39 9.78
CA GLY A 170 -2.63 2.15 10.97
C GLY A 170 -3.76 3.10 11.34
N THR A 171 -3.84 3.42 12.62
CA THR A 171 -4.70 4.48 13.13
C THR A 171 -3.83 5.64 13.57
N LEU A 172 -4.24 6.86 13.22
CA LEU A 172 -3.57 8.07 13.65
C LEU A 172 -3.61 8.17 15.18
N ASN A 173 -2.46 8.46 15.80
CA ASN A 173 -2.36 8.69 17.24
C ASN A 173 -2.94 10.06 17.62
N SER A 174 -4.27 10.16 17.55
CA SER A 174 -5.03 11.36 17.84
C SER A 174 -5.80 11.20 19.15
N PRO A 175 -5.92 12.27 19.97
CA PRO A 175 -6.73 12.22 21.18
C PRO A 175 -8.21 12.07 20.83
N SER A 176 -9.02 11.52 21.75
CA SER A 176 -10.46 11.33 21.55
C SER A 176 -11.25 12.61 21.27
N LYS A 177 -10.70 13.78 21.63
CA LYS A 177 -11.28 15.11 21.36
C LYS A 177 -10.87 15.70 20.00
N ALA A 178 -10.06 14.99 19.21
CA ALA A 178 -9.68 15.44 17.88
C ALA A 178 -10.93 15.59 16.98
N PRO A 179 -10.94 16.55 16.05
CA PRO A 179 -12.10 16.77 15.16
C PRO A 179 -12.31 15.62 14.16
N TYR A 180 -11.27 14.84 13.87
CA TYR A 180 -11.32 13.70 12.96
C TYR A 180 -10.66 12.48 13.60
N MET A 181 -11.16 11.31 13.23
CA MET A 181 -10.49 10.04 13.40
C MET A 181 -9.98 9.59 12.04
N CYS A 182 -8.66 9.38 11.92
CA CYS A 182 -8.05 8.99 10.66
C CYS A 182 -7.41 7.59 10.77
N THR A 183 -7.60 6.80 9.72
CA THR A 183 -6.89 5.56 9.47
C THR A 183 -6.09 5.69 8.18
N PHE A 184 -5.07 4.87 8.01
CA PHE A 184 -4.23 4.92 6.83
C PHE A 184 -3.66 3.55 6.50
N ARG A 185 -3.13 3.41 5.28
CA ARG A 185 -2.41 2.23 4.82
C ARG A 185 -0.93 2.55 4.64
N ALA A 186 -0.08 1.54 4.75
CA ALA A 186 1.29 1.66 4.24
C ALA A 186 1.27 2.06 2.75
N GLY A 187 2.09 3.03 2.40
CA GLY A 187 2.20 3.61 1.06
C GLY A 187 3.40 3.06 0.30
N SER A 188 3.35 3.22 -1.02
CA SER A 188 4.36 2.71 -1.97
C SER A 188 5.22 3.80 -2.61
N CYS A 189 5.20 5.04 -2.12
CA CYS A 189 6.04 6.09 -2.69
C CYS A 189 7.52 5.82 -2.45
N ASP A 190 8.37 6.27 -3.37
CA ASP A 190 9.82 6.13 -3.30
C ASP A 190 10.38 6.79 -2.04
N SER A 191 11.33 6.14 -1.36
CA SER A 191 12.54 6.74 -0.77
C SER A 191 12.54 8.24 -0.47
N ARG A 192 12.54 8.97 -1.58
CA ARG A 192 12.80 10.39 -1.66
C ARG A 192 11.57 11.21 -1.98
N GLY A 193 10.43 10.60 -2.31
CA GLY A 193 9.16 11.27 -2.60
C GLY A 193 8.51 10.82 -3.92
N PRO A 194 7.49 11.53 -4.41
CA PRO A 194 6.95 12.76 -3.84
C PRO A 194 6.19 12.50 -2.52
N LEU A 195 6.45 13.35 -1.53
CA LEU A 195 5.79 13.36 -0.21
C LEU A 195 4.80 14.52 -0.14
N ALA A 196 3.75 14.39 0.66
CA ALA A 196 2.70 15.39 0.78
C ALA A 196 3.18 16.63 1.57
N GLY A 197 3.03 17.81 0.97
CA GLY A 197 3.25 19.11 1.59
C GLY A 197 1.92 19.85 1.78
N VAL A 198 1.81 20.68 2.82
CA VAL A 198 0.64 21.53 3.03
C VAL A 198 1.04 22.96 3.40
N GLN A 199 0.10 23.87 3.15
CA GLN A 199 0.09 25.22 3.68
C GLN A 199 -1.20 25.44 4.47
N CYS A 200 -1.07 25.70 5.77
CA CYS A 200 -2.20 25.99 6.64
C CYS A 200 -2.36 27.49 6.90
N SER A 201 -3.57 27.91 7.30
CA SER A 201 -3.85 29.30 7.69
C SER A 201 -5.06 29.39 8.61
N HIS A 202 -5.10 30.42 9.46
CA HIS A 202 -6.30 30.77 10.23
C HIS A 202 -7.27 31.65 9.44
N THR A 203 -6.80 32.28 8.36
CA THR A 203 -7.61 33.06 7.42
C THR A 203 -7.72 32.33 6.09
N PRO A 204 -8.77 32.60 5.28
CA PRO A 204 -8.89 32.04 3.95
C PRO A 204 -7.59 32.23 3.15
N LEU A 205 -7.09 31.14 2.57
CA LEU A 205 -5.93 31.21 1.68
C LEU A 205 -6.37 31.90 0.37
N PRO A 206 -5.48 32.71 -0.25
CA PRO A 206 -5.73 33.17 -1.61
C PRO A 206 -5.85 31.96 -2.55
N PRO A 207 -6.35 32.15 -3.79
CA PRO A 207 -6.32 31.10 -4.80
C PRO A 207 -4.95 30.44 -4.90
N ALA A 208 -4.92 29.13 -5.15
CA ALA A 208 -3.67 28.42 -5.37
C ALA A 208 -2.91 29.10 -6.52
N PRO A 209 -1.58 29.33 -6.38
CA PRO A 209 -0.80 29.60 -7.57
C PRO A 209 -1.01 28.43 -8.54
N PRO A 210 -1.04 28.67 -9.85
CA PRO A 210 -1.15 27.59 -10.82
C PRO A 210 -0.06 26.55 -10.52
N PRO A 211 -0.38 25.25 -10.61
CA PRO A 211 0.62 24.22 -10.37
C PRO A 211 1.83 24.51 -11.25
N PRO A 212 3.07 24.30 -10.74
CA PRO A 212 4.23 24.44 -11.59
C PRO A 212 3.99 23.61 -12.86
N PRO A 213 4.38 24.11 -14.05
CA PRO A 213 4.29 23.32 -15.26
C PRO A 213 4.87 21.95 -14.94
N ALA A 214 4.09 20.89 -15.16
CA ALA A 214 4.62 19.55 -15.02
C ALA A 214 5.92 19.55 -15.83
N PRO A 215 7.06 19.15 -15.24
CA PRO A 215 8.28 19.06 -16.02
C PRO A 215 7.92 18.26 -17.27
N THR A 216 8.21 18.82 -18.46
CA THR A 216 7.93 18.13 -19.72
C THR A 216 8.41 16.70 -19.52
N PRO A 217 7.49 15.71 -19.57
CA PRO A 217 7.88 14.34 -19.31
C PRO A 217 9.09 14.10 -20.21
N PRO A 218 10.23 13.64 -19.67
CA PRO A 218 11.33 13.23 -20.54
C PRO A 218 10.69 12.34 -21.60
N PRO A 219 11.03 12.51 -22.89
CA PRO A 219 10.41 11.74 -23.97
C PRO A 219 10.34 10.31 -23.49
N MET A 220 9.10 9.80 -23.36
CA MET A 220 8.88 8.50 -22.71
C MET A 220 9.87 7.57 -23.37
N PRO A 221 10.82 6.98 -22.61
CA PRO A 221 11.70 6.00 -23.20
C PRO A 221 10.79 5.01 -23.91
N PRO A 222 11.11 4.61 -25.16
CA PRO A 222 10.24 3.71 -25.93
C PRO A 222 9.81 2.61 -24.98
N THR A 223 8.48 2.41 -24.84
CA THR A 223 7.90 1.46 -23.89
C THR A 223 8.81 0.25 -23.90
N PRO A 224 9.54 -0.02 -22.80
CA PRO A 224 10.52 -1.09 -22.81
C PRO A 224 9.78 -2.30 -23.36
N ALA A 225 10.26 -2.84 -24.48
CA ALA A 225 9.69 -4.08 -24.99
C ALA A 225 9.59 -5.00 -23.77
N PHE A 226 8.39 -5.54 -23.50
CA PHE A 226 8.16 -6.38 -22.35
C PHE A 226 9.39 -7.28 -22.21
N PRO A 227 10.08 -7.25 -21.06
CA PRO A 227 11.28 -8.04 -20.94
C PRO A 227 10.96 -9.48 -21.34
N PRO A 228 11.90 -10.18 -21.98
CA PRO A 228 11.64 -11.55 -22.36
C PRO A 228 11.18 -12.32 -21.10
N PRO A 229 10.07 -13.07 -21.18
CA PRO A 229 9.52 -13.78 -20.04
C PRO A 229 10.63 -14.60 -19.36
N SER A 230 10.63 -14.59 -18.02
CA SER A 230 11.66 -15.26 -17.24
C SER A 230 11.90 -16.68 -17.75
N SER A 231 13.16 -17.02 -18.04
CA SER A 231 13.51 -18.33 -18.59
C SER A 231 13.53 -19.45 -17.54
N TYR A 232 13.22 -19.13 -16.28
CA TYR A 232 13.30 -20.03 -15.12
C TYR A 232 11.95 -20.39 -14.51
N ILE A 233 10.88 -19.72 -14.93
CA ILE A 233 9.51 -19.96 -14.46
C ILE A 233 8.57 -19.84 -15.64
N LYS A 234 7.55 -20.68 -15.68
CA LYS A 234 6.45 -20.51 -16.62
C LYS A 234 5.13 -20.92 -15.96
N LEU A 235 4.06 -20.31 -16.44
CA LEU A 235 2.71 -20.67 -16.09
C LEU A 235 2.12 -21.42 -17.29
N VAL A 236 1.67 -22.66 -17.07
CA VAL A 236 0.97 -23.44 -18.10
C VAL A 236 -0.51 -23.33 -17.82
N GLY A 237 -1.26 -22.76 -18.77
CA GLY A 237 -2.66 -22.42 -18.53
C GLY A 237 -2.83 -21.08 -17.80
N GLY A 238 -4.05 -20.86 -17.31
CA GLY A 238 -4.45 -19.60 -16.68
C GLY A 238 -4.65 -18.51 -17.71
N ARG A 239 -5.55 -17.56 -17.45
CA ARG A 239 -5.78 -16.43 -18.35
C ARG A 239 -4.96 -15.22 -17.87
N PRO A 240 -3.75 -14.95 -18.41
CA PRO A 240 -3.38 -13.57 -18.63
C PRO A 240 -4.47 -12.95 -19.49
N VAL A 241 -5.06 -11.84 -19.06
CA VAL A 241 -6.15 -11.15 -19.79
C VAL A 241 -5.75 -10.82 -21.24
N ASP A 242 -4.44 -10.83 -21.53
CA ASP A 242 -3.77 -10.52 -22.78
C ASP A 242 -3.34 -11.73 -23.63
N ARG A 243 -3.47 -12.99 -23.16
CA ARG A 243 -3.14 -14.20 -23.96
C ARG A 243 -4.28 -15.23 -23.97
N PRO A 244 -5.34 -14.99 -24.76
CA PRO A 244 -6.39 -15.98 -24.95
C PRO A 244 -5.86 -17.19 -25.74
N GLY A 245 -5.83 -18.38 -25.14
CA GLY A 245 -5.59 -19.63 -25.88
C GLY A 245 -4.82 -20.73 -25.15
N GLU A 246 -4.21 -20.45 -24.00
CA GLU A 246 -3.59 -21.50 -23.17
C GLU A 246 -4.52 -21.78 -21.98
N ASP A 247 -5.53 -22.62 -22.21
CA ASP A 247 -6.30 -23.18 -21.10
C ASP A 247 -5.43 -24.22 -20.37
N VAL A 248 -5.64 -24.37 -19.07
CA VAL A 248 -5.05 -25.49 -18.32
C VAL A 248 -5.53 -26.82 -18.91
N GLU A 249 -4.70 -27.86 -18.85
CA GLU A 249 -5.03 -29.15 -19.46
C GLU A 249 -6.38 -29.68 -18.92
N PRO A 250 -7.32 -30.16 -19.78
CA PRO A 250 -8.71 -30.42 -19.38
C PRO A 250 -8.91 -31.46 -18.28
N ASN A 251 -7.93 -32.32 -18.04
CA ASN A 251 -7.97 -33.35 -17.00
C ASN A 251 -7.39 -32.88 -15.65
N LEU A 252 -6.97 -31.62 -15.53
CA LEU A 252 -6.62 -31.00 -14.27
C LEU A 252 -7.88 -30.34 -13.67
N ALA A 253 -8.53 -31.07 -12.77
CA ALA A 253 -9.63 -30.54 -11.97
C ALA A 253 -9.10 -29.91 -10.68
N CYS A 254 -9.66 -28.77 -10.27
CA CYS A 254 -9.42 -28.24 -8.93
C CYS A 254 -10.19 -29.06 -7.89
N ASP A 255 -9.67 -29.05 -6.68
CA ASP A 255 -10.41 -29.50 -5.51
C ASP A 255 -11.53 -28.50 -5.15
N GLY A 256 -12.75 -28.71 -5.65
CA GLY A 256 -13.95 -28.00 -5.20
C GLY A 256 -14.84 -27.44 -6.31
N GLU A 257 -15.68 -26.46 -5.93
CA GLU A 257 -16.70 -25.82 -6.77
C GLU A 257 -16.19 -24.56 -7.51
N VAL A 258 -14.88 -24.31 -7.48
CA VAL A 258 -14.26 -23.10 -8.06
C VAL A 258 -13.98 -23.31 -9.54
N ASP A 259 -14.34 -22.34 -10.39
CA ASP A 259 -13.98 -22.32 -11.80
C ASP A 259 -12.44 -22.22 -11.97
N CYS A 260 -11.84 -23.31 -12.42
CA CYS A 260 -10.41 -23.44 -12.64
C CYS A 260 -9.89 -22.74 -13.89
N GLY A 261 -10.78 -22.25 -14.78
CA GLY A 261 -10.39 -21.73 -16.08
C GLY A 261 -9.47 -20.51 -16.01
N SER A 262 -9.45 -19.80 -14.88
CA SER A 262 -8.55 -18.67 -14.66
C SER A 262 -7.19 -19.03 -14.05
N PHE A 263 -6.99 -20.30 -13.67
CA PHE A 263 -5.78 -20.77 -13.00
C PHE A 263 -4.84 -21.46 -13.96
N GLY A 264 -3.55 -21.20 -13.79
CA GLY A 264 -2.48 -21.91 -14.45
C GLY A 264 -1.66 -22.72 -13.46
N ARG A 265 -0.98 -23.74 -13.95
CA ARG A 265 -0.06 -24.55 -13.16
C ARG A 265 1.34 -23.98 -13.24
N LEU A 266 1.98 -23.82 -12.09
CA LEU A 266 3.33 -23.29 -12.02
C LEU A 266 4.38 -24.37 -12.33
N GLU A 267 5.34 -24.04 -13.21
CA GLU A 267 6.54 -24.85 -13.44
C GLU A 267 7.81 -24.01 -13.22
N LEU A 268 8.82 -24.63 -12.62
CA LEU A 268 10.16 -24.03 -12.51
C LEU A 268 11.17 -24.86 -13.27
N LYS A 269 12.19 -24.18 -13.80
CA LYS A 269 13.33 -24.81 -14.44
C LYS A 269 14.34 -25.22 -13.38
N VAL A 270 14.58 -26.52 -13.24
CA VAL A 270 15.47 -27.09 -12.21
C VAL A 270 16.52 -28.00 -12.83
N PRO A 271 17.66 -28.25 -12.15
CA PRO A 271 18.61 -29.26 -12.58
C PRO A 271 17.96 -30.63 -12.77
N SER A 272 18.36 -31.34 -13.83
CA SER A 272 17.92 -32.71 -14.08
C SER A 272 18.46 -33.66 -13.01
N THR A 273 17.64 -34.59 -12.55
CA THR A 273 18.03 -35.65 -11.61
C THR A 273 18.74 -36.82 -12.29
N SER A 274 18.57 -36.98 -13.61
CA SER A 274 19.09 -38.11 -14.39
C SER A 274 20.39 -37.81 -15.13
N GLU A 275 20.68 -36.53 -15.41
CA GLU A 275 21.79 -36.11 -16.27
C GLU A 275 22.49 -34.88 -15.69
N SER A 276 23.81 -34.95 -15.54
CA SER A 276 24.61 -33.79 -15.12
C SER A 276 24.56 -32.69 -16.19
N ASN A 277 24.35 -31.44 -15.77
CA ASN A 277 24.33 -30.23 -16.61
C ASN A 277 23.10 -30.04 -17.52
N THR A 278 22.06 -30.85 -17.43
CA THR A 278 20.77 -30.55 -18.09
C THR A 278 19.77 -29.96 -17.11
N THR A 279 18.79 -29.21 -17.63
CA THR A 279 17.71 -28.62 -16.83
C THR A 279 16.39 -29.07 -17.41
N ASN A 280 15.45 -29.43 -16.54
CA ASN A 280 14.11 -29.83 -16.93
C ASN A 280 13.08 -28.91 -16.27
N TRP A 281 11.92 -28.80 -16.90
CA TRP A 281 10.78 -28.15 -16.28
C TRP A 281 10.14 -29.11 -15.28
N ALA A 282 9.90 -28.63 -14.07
CA ALA A 282 9.29 -29.42 -13.01
C ALA A 282 8.05 -28.69 -12.46
N PRO A 283 6.89 -29.38 -12.35
CA PRO A 283 5.69 -28.80 -11.75
C PRO A 283 5.91 -28.52 -10.27
N VAL A 284 5.36 -27.42 -9.78
CA VAL A 284 5.34 -27.09 -8.36
C VAL A 284 4.15 -27.79 -7.72
N CYS A 285 4.44 -28.62 -6.71
CA CYS A 285 3.44 -29.31 -5.92
C CYS A 285 2.65 -28.32 -5.05
N ALA A 286 1.41 -28.69 -4.72
CA ALA A 286 0.56 -27.91 -3.84
C ALA A 286 1.25 -27.70 -2.48
N ILE A 287 1.11 -26.49 -1.93
CA ILE A 287 1.75 -26.09 -0.67
C ILE A 287 0.67 -26.07 0.41
N GLU A 288 0.88 -26.86 1.47
CA GLU A 288 -0.10 -27.01 2.55
C GLU A 288 -0.24 -25.75 3.40
N ASP A 289 0.86 -25.03 3.65
CA ASP A 289 0.85 -23.76 4.37
C ASP A 289 0.27 -22.66 3.47
N PRO A 290 -0.91 -22.12 3.80
CA PRO A 290 -1.57 -21.16 2.93
C PRO A 290 -0.81 -19.84 2.80
N VAL A 291 -0.04 -19.46 3.82
CA VAL A 291 0.80 -18.27 3.80
C VAL A 291 1.92 -18.44 2.77
N MET A 292 2.60 -19.58 2.83
CA MET A 292 3.71 -19.89 1.93
C MET A 292 3.23 -20.08 0.50
N ALA A 293 2.10 -20.77 0.29
CA ALA A 293 1.46 -20.91 -1.01
C ALA A 293 1.18 -19.54 -1.65
N MET A 294 0.69 -18.60 -0.83
CA MET A 294 0.38 -17.25 -1.27
C MET A 294 1.65 -16.45 -1.60
N SER A 295 2.68 -16.52 -0.76
CA SER A 295 3.98 -15.88 -1.03
C SER A 295 4.63 -16.42 -2.30
N VAL A 296 4.67 -17.73 -2.49
CA VAL A 296 5.21 -18.36 -3.71
C VAL A 296 4.43 -17.88 -4.93
N SER A 297 3.10 -17.90 -4.88
CA SER A 297 2.24 -17.44 -5.98
C SER A 297 2.47 -15.97 -6.32
N TYR A 298 2.58 -15.11 -5.30
CA TYR A 298 2.85 -13.68 -5.48
C TYR A 298 4.21 -13.42 -6.15
N ILE A 299 5.29 -14.02 -5.62
CA ILE A 299 6.62 -13.90 -6.22
C ILE A 299 6.64 -14.51 -7.63
N ALA A 300 5.98 -15.64 -7.84
CA ALA A 300 5.87 -16.27 -9.16
C ALA A 300 5.22 -15.34 -10.19
N CYS A 301 4.10 -14.71 -9.84
CA CYS A 301 3.44 -13.76 -10.72
C CYS A 301 4.35 -12.55 -11.00
N MET A 302 5.01 -11.97 -9.99
CA MET A 302 5.97 -10.87 -10.24
C MET A 302 7.09 -11.28 -11.20
N GLN A 303 7.65 -12.48 -11.05
CA GLN A 303 8.70 -12.98 -11.93
C GLN A 303 8.21 -13.28 -13.36
N LEU A 304 6.98 -13.78 -13.52
CA LEU A 304 6.42 -14.10 -14.84
C LEU A 304 6.26 -12.87 -15.72
N PHE A 305 5.96 -11.72 -15.13
CA PHE A 305 5.82 -10.44 -15.84
C PHE A 305 7.11 -9.59 -15.81
N ASP A 306 8.25 -10.17 -15.40
CA ASP A 306 9.55 -9.52 -15.18
C ASP A 306 9.39 -8.14 -14.52
N TRP A 307 8.61 -8.13 -13.44
CA TRP A 307 8.03 -6.92 -12.87
C TRP A 307 9.07 -6.16 -12.03
N PRO A 308 9.53 -4.95 -12.41
CA PRO A 308 10.54 -4.24 -11.64
C PRO A 308 9.95 -3.17 -10.73
N ASP A 309 8.64 -2.88 -10.77
CA ASP A 309 8.12 -1.72 -10.04
C ASP A 309 6.65 -1.82 -9.58
N PRO A 310 6.37 -2.04 -8.28
CA PRO A 310 5.01 -1.97 -7.72
C PRO A 310 4.33 -0.59 -7.88
N ARG A 311 5.01 0.43 -8.46
CA ARG A 311 4.46 1.77 -8.69
C ARG A 311 3.33 1.84 -9.72
N ALA A 312 3.15 0.86 -10.63
CA ALA A 312 2.19 0.94 -11.74
C ALA A 312 0.73 0.53 -11.41
N GLY A 313 0.38 0.39 -10.12
CA GLY A 313 -1.03 0.20 -9.72
C GLY A 313 -1.62 -1.17 -10.03
N ILE A 314 -0.76 -2.17 -10.25
CA ILE A 314 -1.17 -3.52 -10.64
C ILE A 314 -1.33 -4.38 -9.39
N ILE A 315 -2.53 -4.96 -9.24
CA ILE A 315 -2.87 -5.84 -8.12
C ILE A 315 -2.68 -7.28 -8.57
N VAL A 316 -1.70 -7.97 -8.01
CA VAL A 316 -1.63 -9.44 -8.11
C VAL A 316 -2.66 -10.00 -7.15
N MET A 317 -3.78 -10.52 -7.68
CA MET A 317 -4.72 -11.28 -6.86
C MET A 317 -4.20 -12.70 -6.70
N VAL A 318 -3.84 -13.04 -5.47
CA VAL A 318 -3.69 -14.45 -5.08
C VAL A 318 -5.00 -14.86 -4.42
N PRO A 319 -5.68 -15.92 -4.89
CA PRO A 319 -6.98 -16.29 -4.34
C PRO A 319 -6.84 -16.73 -2.88
N GLU A 320 -7.84 -16.37 -2.07
CA GLU A 320 -7.91 -16.71 -0.64
C GLU A 320 -8.00 -18.22 -0.40
N LEU A 321 -8.54 -18.95 -1.37
CA LEU A 321 -8.67 -20.40 -1.36
C LEU A 321 -7.53 -20.93 -2.24
N ASN A 322 -6.40 -21.34 -1.67
CA ASN A 322 -5.30 -21.96 -2.41
C ASN A 322 -5.83 -23.15 -3.24
N PRO A 323 -6.15 -22.94 -4.52
CA PRO A 323 -6.68 -24.02 -5.31
C PRO A 323 -5.51 -24.92 -5.67
N ALA A 324 -5.78 -26.22 -5.70
CA ALA A 324 -4.79 -27.19 -6.12
C ALA A 324 -5.38 -28.03 -7.24
N PHE A 325 -4.61 -28.27 -8.29
CA PHE A 325 -5.00 -29.21 -9.35
C PHE A 325 -4.67 -30.62 -8.89
N LYS A 326 -5.66 -31.52 -8.91
CA LYS A 326 -5.39 -32.95 -8.65
C LYS A 326 -4.57 -33.55 -9.79
N VAL A 327 -3.50 -34.25 -9.44
CA VAL A 327 -2.72 -35.02 -10.43
C VAL A 327 -3.54 -36.25 -10.84
N PRO A 328 -3.81 -36.45 -12.14
CA PRO A 328 -4.50 -37.62 -12.64
C PRO A 328 -3.70 -38.90 -12.36
N THR A 329 -4.36 -39.94 -11.84
CA THR A 329 -3.75 -41.25 -11.55
C THR A 329 -4.02 -42.30 -12.63
N GLY A 330 -4.94 -42.02 -13.56
CA GLY A 330 -5.31 -42.91 -14.65
C GLY A 330 -4.42 -42.79 -15.89
N PRO A 331 -4.51 -43.75 -16.83
CA PRO A 331 -3.81 -43.66 -18.11
C PRO A 331 -4.25 -42.40 -18.87
N VAL A 332 -3.28 -41.68 -19.43
CA VAL A 332 -3.54 -40.47 -20.20
C VAL A 332 -3.73 -40.84 -21.67
N SER A 333 -4.97 -40.74 -22.16
CA SER A 333 -5.36 -41.14 -23.53
C SER A 333 -5.25 -40.02 -24.57
N SER A 334 -5.22 -38.75 -24.13
CA SER A 334 -5.14 -37.58 -25.02
C SER A 334 -3.81 -36.86 -24.88
N SER A 335 -3.26 -36.36 -25.99
CA SER A 335 -2.06 -35.50 -25.98
C SER A 335 -2.31 -34.13 -25.36
N SER A 336 -3.56 -33.65 -25.31
CA SER A 336 -3.97 -32.40 -24.67
C SER A 336 -4.14 -32.51 -23.15
N HIS A 337 -4.08 -33.72 -22.60
CA HIS A 337 -4.21 -33.97 -21.18
C HIS A 337 -2.83 -33.87 -20.50
N PHE A 338 -2.83 -33.37 -19.26
CA PHE A 338 -1.68 -33.39 -18.38
C PHE A 338 -1.27 -34.85 -18.13
N ASN A 339 -0.03 -35.18 -18.48
CA ASN A 339 0.55 -36.50 -18.27
C ASN A 339 1.70 -36.43 -17.26
N PRO A 340 1.50 -36.92 -16.02
CA PRO A 340 2.55 -36.88 -15.00
C PRO A 340 3.79 -37.70 -15.39
N THR A 341 3.66 -38.72 -16.25
CA THR A 341 4.81 -39.55 -16.67
C THR A 341 5.78 -38.83 -17.59
N LYS A 342 5.42 -37.64 -18.11
CA LYS A 342 6.33 -36.79 -18.89
C LYS A 342 7.33 -36.03 -18.02
N TYR A 343 7.13 -36.01 -16.70
CA TYR A 343 7.96 -35.27 -15.77
C TYR A 343 8.82 -36.24 -14.94
N ASN A 344 10.12 -36.00 -14.93
CA ASN A 344 11.09 -36.73 -14.09
C ASN A 344 11.41 -36.01 -12.77
N SER A 345 10.92 -34.78 -12.61
CA SER A 345 11.18 -33.90 -11.48
C SER A 345 9.91 -33.16 -11.08
N TRP A 346 9.72 -33.01 -9.77
CA TRP A 346 8.61 -32.33 -9.12
C TRP A 346 9.15 -31.50 -7.97
N ILE A 347 8.61 -30.31 -7.75
CA ILE A 347 9.15 -29.37 -6.76
C ILE A 347 8.24 -29.30 -5.56
N ASN A 348 8.79 -29.61 -4.38
CA ASN A 348 8.12 -29.39 -3.10
C ASN A 348 8.78 -28.20 -2.42
N ILE A 349 8.07 -27.09 -2.29
CA ILE A 349 8.55 -25.93 -1.54
C ILE A 349 8.36 -26.22 -0.05
N THR A 350 9.46 -26.19 0.70
CA THR A 350 9.53 -26.59 2.12
C THR A 350 9.77 -25.40 3.05
N GLY A 351 10.03 -24.22 2.51
CA GLY A 351 10.22 -23.00 3.29
C GLY A 351 10.74 -21.81 2.49
N GLY A 352 11.06 -20.73 3.20
CA GLY A 352 11.39 -19.43 2.61
C GLY A 352 10.18 -18.50 2.69
N GLY A 353 10.34 -17.37 3.40
CA GLY A 353 9.33 -16.34 3.66
C GLY A 353 8.28 -16.65 4.77
N PRO A 354 7.84 -15.67 5.62
CA PRO A 354 8.29 -14.28 5.79
C PRO A 354 8.97 -14.02 7.16
N GLU A 355 10.23 -13.60 7.13
CA GLU A 355 10.90 -12.62 8.03
C GLU A 355 12.44 -12.82 7.95
N PRO A 356 13.24 -11.73 7.87
CA PRO A 356 12.84 -10.35 7.62
C PRO A 356 12.69 -10.01 6.13
N PHE A 357 13.08 -10.91 5.21
CA PHE A 357 13.10 -10.62 3.77
C PHE A 357 12.24 -11.62 2.99
N MET A 358 11.25 -11.11 2.25
CA MET A 358 10.60 -11.93 1.23
C MET A 358 11.61 -12.20 0.10
N PRO A 359 11.68 -13.44 -0.41
CA PRO A 359 12.51 -13.74 -1.57
C PRO A 359 12.16 -12.83 -2.76
N GLU A 360 13.15 -12.38 -3.52
CA GLU A 360 12.91 -11.64 -4.77
C GLU A 360 12.49 -12.60 -5.88
N LYS A 361 12.82 -13.90 -5.73
CA LYS A 361 12.66 -14.93 -6.75
C LYS A 361 12.07 -16.22 -6.18
N VAL A 362 11.24 -16.93 -6.95
CA VAL A 362 10.70 -18.23 -6.50
C VAL A 362 11.83 -19.24 -6.26
N GLN A 363 12.93 -19.13 -7.02
CA GLN A 363 14.11 -19.99 -6.89
C GLN A 363 14.88 -19.80 -5.57
N GLU A 364 14.60 -18.74 -4.82
CA GLU A 364 15.22 -18.46 -3.50
C GLU A 364 14.44 -19.08 -2.34
N PHE A 365 13.25 -19.63 -2.58
CA PHE A 365 12.56 -20.46 -1.60
C PHE A 365 13.35 -21.75 -1.36
N LYS A 366 13.22 -22.32 -0.16
CA LYS A 366 13.73 -23.66 0.14
C LYS A 366 12.81 -24.66 -0.53
N TYR A 367 13.36 -25.53 -1.37
CA TYR A 367 12.61 -26.58 -2.02
C TYR A 367 13.40 -27.88 -2.10
N THR A 368 12.68 -28.98 -2.32
CA THR A 368 13.25 -30.29 -2.66
C THR A 368 12.72 -30.74 -4.03
N ILE A 369 13.53 -31.54 -4.73
CA ILE A 369 13.14 -32.14 -6.02
C ILE A 369 12.82 -33.62 -5.77
N SER A 370 11.61 -34.03 -6.15
CA SER A 370 11.13 -35.41 -6.10
C SER A 370 11.06 -36.01 -7.50
N THR A 371 11.37 -37.29 -7.64
CA THR A 371 11.12 -38.06 -8.87
C THR A 371 9.71 -38.67 -8.90
N THR A 372 9.02 -38.68 -7.76
CA THR A 372 7.65 -39.18 -7.64
C THR A 372 6.66 -38.01 -7.81
N PRO A 373 5.61 -38.18 -8.65
CA PRO A 373 4.55 -37.19 -8.77
C PRO A 373 3.90 -36.88 -7.43
N CYS A 374 3.65 -35.59 -7.17
CA CYS A 374 2.83 -35.20 -6.03
C CYS A 374 1.35 -35.47 -6.28
N ARG A 375 0.56 -35.43 -5.21
CA ARG A 375 -0.88 -35.65 -5.26
C ARG A 375 -1.63 -34.51 -5.94
N SER A 376 -1.18 -33.28 -5.71
CA SER A 376 -1.78 -32.07 -6.24
C SER A 376 -0.72 -31.02 -6.59
N LEU A 377 -1.07 -30.11 -7.48
CA LEU A 377 -0.19 -29.08 -8.05
C LEU A 377 -0.64 -27.70 -7.60
N LEU A 378 0.30 -26.79 -7.42
CA LEU A 378 0.01 -25.40 -7.08
C LEU A 378 -0.71 -24.74 -8.27
N ALA A 379 -1.95 -24.30 -8.04
CA ALA A 379 -2.69 -23.50 -9.00
C ALA A 379 -2.46 -22.02 -8.71
N VAL A 380 -2.00 -21.29 -9.72
CA VAL A 380 -1.67 -19.87 -9.62
C VAL A 380 -2.50 -19.10 -10.62
N GLN A 381 -3.16 -18.04 -10.16
CA GLN A 381 -3.82 -17.07 -11.00
C GLN A 381 -3.02 -15.79 -10.95
N CYS A 382 -2.46 -15.37 -12.08
CA CYS A 382 -1.81 -14.07 -12.17
C CYS A 382 -2.68 -13.13 -13.00
N GLN A 383 -3.16 -12.07 -12.37
CA GLN A 383 -3.93 -11.02 -13.04
C GLN A 383 -3.18 -9.70 -13.01
N VAL A 384 -3.23 -9.01 -14.14
CA VAL A 384 -2.63 -7.70 -14.34
C VAL A 384 -3.78 -6.72 -14.52
N PHE A 385 -4.05 -5.90 -13.50
CA PHE A 385 -4.99 -4.79 -13.62
C PHE A 385 -4.23 -3.54 -14.01
N ASN A 386 -4.55 -2.97 -15.18
CA ASN A 386 -4.13 -1.61 -15.49
C ASN A 386 -4.93 -0.67 -14.59
N ALA A 387 -4.26 0.09 -13.72
CA ALA A 387 -4.90 1.19 -13.02
C ALA A 387 -5.35 2.21 -14.07
N MET A 388 -6.67 2.31 -14.27
CA MET A 388 -7.29 3.32 -15.14
C MET A 388 -7.15 4.72 -14.55
#